data_AF-T2JXZ9-F1
#
_entry.id   AF-T2JXZ9-F1
#
_cell.length_a   1.000
_cell.length_b   1.000
_cell.length_c   1.000
_cell.angle_alpha   90.00
_cell.angle_beta   90.00
_cell.angle_gamma   90.00
#
_symmetry.space_group_name_H-M   'P 1'
#
loop_
_entity.id
_entity.type
_entity.pdbx_description
1 polymer ?
#
loop_
_entity_poly.entity_id
_entity_poly.type
_entity_poly.pdbx_seq_one_letter_code
_entity_poly.pdbx_strand_id
1 'polypeptide(L)'
;MIEMKVAGIALDAVTRSPIVLLKDGSERRALPIYIGQDQAKSIIGAIENQKQPRPLTHDLIANLFEAWGMCLEKIIIHSLQDNTFYAILSLKQGKKKRKLIVVPVMLLLSLYALIALFGLWKK
;
A
#
# COMPACT_ATOMS: atom_id res chain seq x y z
N MET A 1 9.47 -10.48 -11.80
CA MET A 1 8.65 -9.72 -10.83
C MET A 1 7.66 -10.70 -10.24
N ILE A 2 7.62 -10.83 -8.91
CA ILE A 2 6.72 -11.77 -8.23
C ILE A 2 5.50 -10.97 -7.77
N GLU A 3 4.31 -11.45 -8.08
CA GLU A 3 3.08 -10.85 -7.56
C GLU A 3 2.95 -11.19 -6.08
N MET A 4 2.76 -10.17 -5.25
CA MET A 4 2.60 -10.32 -3.81
C MET A 4 1.31 -9.66 -3.37
N LYS A 5 0.63 -10.30 -2.42
CA LYS A 5 -0.60 -9.82 -1.79
C LYS A 5 -0.33 -9.47 -0.34
N VAL A 6 -1.02 -8.46 0.16
CA VAL A 6 -1.02 -8.12 1.58
C VAL A 6 -1.76 -9.24 2.32
N ALA A 7 -1.04 -10.01 3.13
CA ALA A 7 -1.60 -11.07 3.95
C ALA A 7 -2.20 -10.52 5.25
N GLY A 8 -1.64 -9.43 5.76
CA GLY A 8 -2.12 -8.77 6.97
C GLY A 8 -1.04 -7.96 7.68
N ILE A 9 -1.39 -7.47 8.86
CA ILE A 9 -0.46 -6.80 9.79
C ILE A 9 -0.22 -7.74 10.97
N ALA A 10 1.05 -7.88 11.34
CA ALA A 10 1.47 -8.61 12.53
C ALA A 10 2.34 -7.70 13.41
N LEU A 11 2.61 -8.16 14.64
CA LEU A 11 3.57 -7.53 15.53
C LEU A 11 4.82 -8.42 15.58
N ASP A 12 5.98 -7.81 15.44
CA ASP A 12 7.26 -8.47 15.66
C ASP A 12 7.37 -8.90 17.14
N ALA A 13 7.69 -10.17 17.38
CA ALA A 13 7.67 -10.74 18.73
C ALA A 13 8.71 -10.13 19.68
N VAL A 14 9.81 -9.60 19.13
CA VAL A 14 10.93 -9.08 19.91
C VAL A 14 10.77 -7.58 20.13
N THR A 15 10.54 -6.84 19.06
CA THR A 15 10.51 -5.38 19.07
C THR A 15 9.12 -4.81 19.30
N ARG A 16 8.07 -5.64 19.24
CA ARG A 16 6.64 -5.22 19.23
C ARG A 16 6.33 -4.18 18.15
N SER A 17 7.17 -4.10 17.12
CA SER A 17 6.98 -3.18 16.01
C SER A 17 5.99 -3.79 15.01
N PRO A 18 5.07 -2.99 14.45
CA PRO A 18 4.14 -3.51 13.47
C PRO A 18 4.84 -3.79 12.14
N ILE A 19 4.48 -4.92 11.54
CA ILE A 19 4.98 -5.39 10.26
C ILE A 19 3.81 -5.70 9.34
N VAL A 20 3.91 -5.28 8.08
CA VAL A 20 3.02 -5.77 7.02
C VAL A 20 3.65 -7.00 6.38
N LEU A 21 2.88 -8.07 6.28
CA LEU A 21 3.33 -9.28 5.62
C LEU A 21 2.82 -9.32 4.18
N LEU A 22 3.74 -9.29 3.22
CA LEU A 22 3.42 -9.57 1.82
C LEU A 22 3.69 -11.03 1.52
N LYS A 23 2.70 -11.77 1.00
CA LYS A 23 2.85 -13.17 0.58
C LYS A 23 2.74 -13.31 -0.93
N ASP A 24 3.50 -14.23 -1.51
CA ASP A 24 3.27 -14.62 -2.90
C ASP A 24 1.98 -15.45 -3.04
N GLY A 25 1.48 -15.59 -4.27
CA GLY A 25 0.27 -16.38 -4.54
C GLY A 25 0.39 -17.87 -4.22
N SER A 26 1.61 -18.38 -3.98
CA SER A 26 1.87 -19.76 -3.56
C SER A 26 2.02 -19.92 -2.04
N GLU A 27 1.95 -18.82 -1.29
CA GLU A 27 2.25 -18.70 0.13
C GLU A 27 3.63 -19.21 0.59
N ARG A 28 4.55 -19.49 -0.35
CA ARG A 28 5.89 -20.03 -0.03
C ARG A 28 6.87 -18.94 0.34
N ARG A 29 6.64 -17.71 -0.12
CA ARG A 29 7.50 -16.56 0.14
C ARG A 29 6.71 -15.49 0.87
N ALA A 30 7.30 -15.01 1.96
CA ALA A 30 6.79 -13.88 2.71
C ALA A 30 7.87 -12.79 2.78
N LEU A 31 7.46 -11.55 2.56
CA LEU A 31 8.30 -10.36 2.71
C LEU A 31 7.71 -9.50 3.84
N PRO A 32 8.35 -9.44 5.01
CA PRO A 32 7.94 -8.54 6.08
C PRO A 32 8.42 -7.11 5.77
N ILE A 33 7.53 -6.14 5.96
CA ILE A 33 7.83 -4.71 5.82
C ILE A 33 7.50 -4.04 7.15
N TYR A 34 8.52 -3.51 7.81
CA TYR A 34 8.36 -2.75 9.05
C TYR A 34 7.66 -1.42 8.78
N ILE A 35 6.66 -1.10 9.60
CA ILE A 35 5.88 0.13 9.51
C ILE A 35 5.81 0.82 10.87
N GLY A 36 5.46 2.11 10.86
CA GLY A 36 5.21 2.85 12.10
C GLY A 36 3.87 2.48 12.73
N GLN A 37 3.71 2.72 14.04
CA GLN A 37 2.44 2.45 14.74
C GLN A 37 1.25 3.22 14.16
N ASP A 38 1.42 4.49 13.81
CA ASP A 38 0.34 5.31 13.27
C ASP A 38 -0.12 4.83 11.88
N GLN A 39 0.79 4.22 11.13
CA GLN A 39 0.46 3.61 9.85
C GLN A 39 -0.24 2.30 10.02
N ALA A 40 0.19 1.48 10.98
CA ALA A 40 -0.48 0.24 11.31
C ALA A 40 -1.93 0.54 11.67
N LYS A 41 -2.18 1.53 12.53
CA LYS A 41 -3.54 2.01 12.86
C LYS A 41 -4.32 2.45 11.64
N SER A 42 -3.70 3.24 10.75
CA SER A 42 -4.34 3.72 9.52
C SER A 42 -4.74 2.58 8.57
N ILE A 43 -3.86 1.60 8.39
CA ILE A 43 -4.09 0.44 7.52
C ILE A 43 -5.12 -0.50 8.15
N ILE A 44 -5.04 -0.78 9.46
CA ILE A 44 -6.03 -1.58 10.19
C ILE A 44 -7.41 -0.93 10.08
N GLY A 45 -7.50 0.38 10.33
CA GLY A 45 -8.75 1.12 10.17
C GLY A 45 -9.33 1.03 8.76
N ALA A 46 -8.47 1.08 7.73
CA ALA A 46 -8.88 0.88 6.35
C ALA A 46 -9.36 -0.56 6.08
N ILE A 47 -8.64 -1.58 6.56
CA ILE A 47 -9.03 -3.00 6.40
C ILE A 47 -10.38 -3.27 7.09
N GLU A 48 -10.58 -2.70 8.27
CA GLU A 48 -11.84 -2.82 9.04
C GLU A 48 -12.95 -1.91 8.51
N ASN A 49 -12.70 -1.17 7.42
CA ASN A 49 -13.65 -0.26 6.79
C ASN A 49 -14.18 0.82 7.77
N GLN A 50 -13.36 1.17 8.77
CA GLN A 50 -13.65 2.23 9.72
C GLN A 50 -13.42 3.59 9.06
N LYS A 51 -14.50 4.34 8.86
CA LYS A 51 -14.40 5.73 8.41
C LYS A 51 -13.84 6.60 9.54
N GLN A 52 -12.64 7.11 9.32
CA GLN A 52 -12.04 8.11 10.19
C GLN A 52 -12.88 9.39 10.16
N PRO A 53 -13.02 10.10 11.30
CA PRO A 53 -13.83 11.33 11.38
C PRO A 53 -13.24 12.49 10.57
N ARG A 54 -11.97 12.37 10.15
CA ARG A 54 -11.30 13.32 9.27
C ARG A 54 -10.58 12.55 8.16
N PRO A 55 -10.58 13.06 6.92
CA PRO A 55 -9.83 12.44 5.83
C PRO A 55 -8.34 12.43 6.17
N LEU A 56 -7.73 11.27 6.08
CA LEU A 56 -6.30 11.09 6.30
C LEU A 56 -5.52 11.45 5.02
N THR A 57 -4.19 11.56 5.12
CA THR A 57 -3.32 11.90 3.97
C THR A 57 -3.53 10.98 2.78
N HIS A 58 -3.89 9.73 3.04
CA HIS A 58 -4.15 8.75 2.00
C HIS A 58 -5.48 8.99 1.26
N ASP A 59 -6.52 9.46 1.98
CA ASP A 59 -7.79 9.86 1.37
C ASP A 59 -7.60 11.08 0.47
N LEU A 60 -6.78 12.04 0.89
CA LEU A 60 -6.43 13.19 0.07
C LEU A 60 -5.76 12.79 -1.25
N ILE A 61 -4.83 11.82 -1.21
CA ILE A 61 -4.14 11.33 -2.41
C ILE A 61 -5.10 10.56 -3.32
N ALA A 62 -5.98 9.73 -2.75
CA ALA A 62 -7.02 9.03 -3.51
C ALA A 62 -7.94 10.04 -4.22
N ASN A 63 -8.39 11.07 -3.50
CA ASN A 63 -9.22 12.15 -4.06
C ASN A 63 -8.48 12.93 -5.15
N LEU A 64 -7.16 13.15 -5.02
CA LEU A 64 -6.35 13.81 -6.05
C LEU A 64 -6.26 12.95 -7.33
N PHE A 65 -6.08 11.64 -7.18
CA PHE A 65 -6.07 10.72 -8.31
C PHE A 65 -7.42 10.69 -9.01
N GLU A 66 -8.51 10.62 -8.25
CA GLU A 66 -9.87 10.68 -8.78
C GLU A 66 -10.15 11.99 -9.51
N ALA A 67 -9.85 13.13 -8.88
CA ALA A 67 -10.02 14.46 -9.47
C ALA A 67 -9.25 14.64 -10.78
N TRP A 68 -8.11 13.96 -10.95
CA TRP A 68 -7.30 14.02 -12.17
C TRP A 68 -7.57 12.87 -13.15
N GLY A 69 -8.57 12.02 -12.89
CA GLY A 69 -8.91 10.87 -13.73
C GLY A 69 -7.77 9.87 -13.84
N MET A 70 -6.97 9.73 -12.80
CA MET A 70 -5.87 8.78 -12.69
C MET A 70 -6.31 7.56 -11.87
N CYS A 71 -6.07 6.36 -12.37
CA CYS A 71 -6.30 5.12 -11.66
C CYS A 71 -4.96 4.45 -11.34
N LEU A 72 -4.76 3.98 -10.10
CA LEU A 72 -3.60 3.17 -9.78
C LEU A 72 -3.77 1.75 -10.34
N GLU A 73 -2.90 1.34 -11.28
CA GLU A 73 -2.90 -0.03 -11.83
C GLU A 73 -2.13 -1.00 -10.94
N LYS A 74 -0.93 -0.60 -10.49
CA LYS A 74 -0.05 -1.47 -9.69
C LYS A 74 1.04 -0.69 -8.96
N ILE A 75 1.55 -1.31 -7.91
CA ILE A 75 2.70 -0.86 -7.13
C ILE A 75 3.84 -1.84 -7.36
N ILE A 76 5.02 -1.34 -7.71
CA ILE A 76 6.21 -2.16 -7.95
C ILE A 76 7.27 -1.80 -6.92
N ILE A 77 7.52 -2.70 -5.97
CA ILE A 77 8.65 -2.59 -5.05
C ILE A 77 9.90 -3.06 -5.79
N HIS A 78 10.93 -2.21 -5.91
CA HIS A 78 12.10 -2.50 -6.76
C HIS A 78 13.45 -2.40 -6.06
N SER A 79 13.57 -1.68 -4.95
CA SER A 79 14.81 -1.61 -4.18
C SER A 79 14.58 -1.50 -2.69
N LEU A 80 15.57 -1.98 -1.94
CA LEU A 80 15.71 -1.82 -0.50
C LEU A 80 17.06 -1.13 -0.28
N GLN A 81 17.05 0.06 0.29
CA GLN A 81 18.25 0.82 0.61
C GLN A 81 18.08 1.39 2.02
N ASP A 82 19.09 1.24 2.87
CA ASP A 82 19.07 1.70 4.27
C ASP A 82 17.79 1.27 5.02
N ASN A 83 17.46 -0.01 4.89
CA ASN A 83 16.26 -0.63 5.48
C ASN A 83 14.91 0.00 5.03
N THR A 84 14.93 0.79 3.96
CA THR A 84 13.78 1.48 3.38
C THR A 84 13.45 0.87 2.02
N PHE A 85 12.21 0.40 1.87
CA PHE A 85 11.73 -0.08 0.57
C PHE A 85 11.32 1.09 -0.32
N TYR A 86 11.70 0.99 -1.59
CA TYR A 86 11.37 1.94 -2.66
C TYR A 86 10.44 1.27 -3.66
N ALA A 87 9.49 2.06 -4.15
CA ALA A 87 8.50 1.55 -5.07
C ALA A 87 8.04 2.58 -6.09
N ILE A 88 7.54 2.06 -7.20
CA ILE A 88 7.00 2.83 -8.32
C ILE A 88 5.50 2.61 -8.37
N LEU A 89 4.74 3.70 -8.37
CA LEU A 89 3.32 3.73 -8.69
C LEU A 89 3.15 3.72 -10.21
N SER A 90 2.40 2.76 -10.73
CA SER A 90 1.97 2.75 -12.13
C SER A 90 0.54 3.28 -12.21
N LEU A 91 0.38 4.56 -12.55
CA LEU A 91 -0.92 5.18 -12.77
C LEU A 91 -1.33 5.10 -14.25
N LYS A 92 -2.64 5.01 -14.49
CA LYS A 92 -3.26 5.12 -15.81
C LYS A 92 -4.16 6.35 -15.84
N GLN A 93 -3.98 7.20 -16.84
CA GLN A 93 -4.84 8.34 -17.12
C GLN A 93 -5.34 8.21 -18.56
N GLY A 94 -6.57 7.71 -18.74
CA GLY A 94 -7.11 7.36 -20.06
C GLY A 94 -6.26 6.29 -20.78
N LYS A 95 -5.67 6.63 -21.93
CA LYS A 95 -4.75 5.75 -22.69
C LYS A 95 -3.29 5.87 -22.27
N LYS A 96 -2.92 6.87 -21.46
CA LYS A 96 -1.53 7.12 -21.07
C LYS A 96 -1.20 6.43 -19.75
N LYS A 97 -0.06 5.73 -19.71
CA LYS A 97 0.52 5.19 -18.48
C LYS A 97 1.57 6.14 -17.95
N ARG A 98 1.50 6.50 -16.68
CA ARG A 98 2.48 7.32 -15.97
C ARG A 98 3.09 6.50 -14.84
N LYS A 99 4.40 6.59 -14.69
CA LYS A 99 5.14 6.00 -13.57
C LYS A 99 5.56 7.13 -12.65
N LEU A 100 5.18 7.05 -11.38
CA LEU A 100 5.63 7.98 -10.34
C LEU A 100 6.54 7.22 -9.40
N ILE A 101 7.72 7.79 -9.17
CA ILE A 101 8.69 7.28 -8.19
C ILE A 101 8.19 7.69 -6.81
N VAL A 102 8.12 6.75 -5.87
CA VAL A 102 7.72 7.01 -4.50
C VAL A 102 8.81 6.53 -3.55
N VAL A 103 9.18 7.42 -2.64
CA VAL A 103 10.42 7.34 -1.87
C VAL A 103 10.15 7.14 -0.36
N PRO A 104 8.91 6.79 0.06
CA PRO A 104 8.86 5.58 0.89
C PRO A 104 7.60 4.72 0.75
N VAL A 105 7.80 3.40 0.84
CA VAL A 105 6.74 2.34 0.88
C VAL A 105 5.69 2.55 1.98
N MET A 106 6.03 3.32 3.02
CA MET A 106 5.13 3.84 4.06
C MET A 106 3.81 4.40 3.51
N LEU A 107 3.87 5.21 2.45
CA LEU A 107 2.71 5.88 1.85
C LEU A 107 1.90 4.96 0.93
N LEU A 108 2.57 3.92 0.43
CA LEU A 108 2.02 2.97 -0.54
C LEU A 108 1.18 1.88 0.11
N LEU A 109 1.53 1.48 1.32
CA LEU A 109 0.76 0.52 2.10
C LEU A 109 -0.58 1.10 2.56
N SER A 110 -0.62 2.38 2.93
CA SER A 110 -1.88 3.11 3.17
C SER A 110 -2.70 3.29 1.90
N LEU A 111 -2.06 3.55 0.75
CA LEU A 111 -2.76 3.66 -0.53
C LEU A 111 -3.33 2.32 -1.00
N TYR A 112 -2.60 1.23 -0.78
CA TYR A 112 -3.03 -0.12 -1.16
C TYR A 112 -4.23 -0.56 -0.33
N ALA A 113 -4.28 -0.23 0.96
CA ALA A 113 -5.44 -0.48 1.82
C ALA A 113 -6.69 0.29 1.32
N LEU A 114 -6.51 1.52 0.86
CA LEU A 114 -7.56 2.31 0.21
C LEU A 114 -8.01 1.75 -1.14
N ILE A 115 -7.10 1.20 -1.93
CA ILE A 115 -7.45 0.63 -3.25
C ILE A 115 -8.14 -0.74 -3.10
N ALA A 116 -7.81 -1.48 -2.04
CA ALA A 116 -8.58 -2.65 -1.63
C ALA A 116 -10.02 -2.27 -1.25
N LEU A 117 -10.23 -1.08 -0.67
CA LEU A 117 -11.56 -0.52 -0.36
C LEU A 117 -12.33 -0.01 -1.59
N PHE A 118 -11.65 0.54 -2.60
CA PHE A 118 -12.29 1.10 -3.80
C PHE A 118 -12.66 0.07 -4.89
N GLY A 119 -12.67 -1.23 -4.57
CA GLY A 119 -13.33 -2.23 -5.42
C GLY A 119 -12.73 -2.44 -6.81
N LEU A 120 -11.48 -2.00 -7.05
CA LEU A 120 -10.75 -2.25 -8.30
C LEU A 120 -10.25 -3.70 -8.45
N TRP A 121 -10.66 -4.59 -7.54
CA TRP A 121 -10.40 -6.03 -7.57
C TRP A 121 -11.70 -6.86 -7.51
N LYS A 122 -12.69 -6.47 -8.32
CA LYS A 122 -13.64 -7.43 -8.90
C LYS A 122 -13.46 -7.47 -10.41
N LYS A 123 -12.45 -8.22 -10.85
CA LYS A 123 -12.51 -9.08 -12.04
C LYS A 123 -11.35 -10.06 -12.03
#